data_AF-A0A4Q5BCM7-F1
#
_entry.id   AF-A0A4Q5BCM7-F1
#
_cell.length_a   1.000
_cell.length_b   1.000
_cell.length_c   1.000
_cell.angle_alpha   90.00
_cell.angle_beta   90.00
_cell.angle_gamma   90.00
#
_symmetry.space_group_name_H-M   'P 1'
#
loop_
_entity.id
_entity.type
_entity.pdbx_description
1 polymer ?
#
loop_
_entity_poly.entity_id
_entity_poly.type
_entity_poly.pdbx_seq_one_letter_code
_entity_poly.pdbx_strand_id
1 'polypeptide(L)'
;MMLIMGTDHGSGEEIMEFAVHPHTRASGDAMGRMLTEAFDDPQARPDCVRVERGIAALEQCAQVVPNQYCAQPLAMAAYACWWIGDARAMPMAMQTVAMDDDATLAGIVIAALLRDIHPAWLCMPKAPKEACTAGEAM
;
A
#
# COMPACT_ATOMS: atom_id res chain seq x y z
N MET A 1 18.64 14.92 6.59
CA MET A 1 17.19 14.65 6.61
C MET A 1 16.85 13.93 5.31
N MET A 2 16.91 12.60 5.35
CA MET A 2 16.75 11.69 4.21
C MET A 2 15.69 10.69 4.66
N LEU A 3 14.42 10.95 4.35
CA LEU A 3 13.31 10.13 4.85
C LEU A 3 12.38 9.58 3.76
N ILE A 4 12.53 9.97 2.49
CA ILE A 4 11.69 9.46 1.39
C ILE A 4 12.51 9.32 0.11
N MET A 5 13.57 8.51 0.13
CA MET A 5 14.15 7.98 -1.12
C MET A 5 14.49 6.52 -0.90
N GLY A 6 13.49 5.66 -1.09
CA GLY A 6 13.77 4.29 -1.50
C GLY A 6 14.30 4.39 -2.92
N THR A 7 15.55 3.99 -3.11
CA THR A 7 16.23 3.96 -4.40
C THR A 7 15.58 2.88 -5.27
N ASP A 8 14.56 3.25 -6.05
CA ASP A 8 14.39 2.76 -7.43
C ASP A 8 13.14 3.25 -8.18
N HIS A 9 12.19 3.98 -7.58
CA HIS A 9 10.87 4.18 -8.24
C HIS A 9 10.44 5.64 -8.44
N GLY A 10 11.36 6.60 -8.33
CA GLY A 10 11.10 7.99 -8.72
C GLY A 10 12.20 8.95 -8.27
N SER A 11 12.54 9.91 -9.12
CA SER A 11 13.47 10.98 -8.71
C SER A 11 12.81 11.86 -7.64
N GLY A 12 13.60 12.51 -6.77
CA GLY A 12 13.03 13.45 -5.78
C GLY A 12 12.21 14.58 -6.41
N GLU A 13 12.54 14.96 -7.64
CA GLU A 13 11.81 15.94 -8.44
C GLU A 13 10.44 15.40 -8.87
N GLU A 14 10.37 14.13 -9.28
CA GLU A 14 9.14 13.45 -9.68
C GLU A 14 8.18 13.26 -8.49
N ILE A 15 8.70 12.87 -7.32
CA ILE A 15 7.92 12.79 -6.09
C ILE A 15 7.35 14.17 -5.71
N MET A 16 8.17 15.21 -5.83
CA MET A 16 7.74 16.58 -5.56
C MET A 16 6.66 17.02 -6.55
N GLU A 17 6.79 16.67 -7.83
CA GLU A 17 5.82 16.99 -8.87
C GLU A 17 4.44 16.39 -8.56
N PHE A 18 4.39 15.14 -8.08
CA PHE A 18 3.12 14.55 -7.62
C PHE A 18 2.52 15.28 -6.43
N ALA A 19 3.34 15.76 -5.50
CA ALA A 19 2.87 16.47 -4.32
C ALA A 19 2.34 17.87 -4.66
N VAL A 20 3.00 18.58 -5.58
CA VAL A 20 2.66 19.97 -5.95
C VAL A 20 1.55 20.01 -7.00
N HIS A 21 1.54 19.04 -7.92
CA HIS A 21 0.60 18.99 -9.05
C HIS A 21 -0.17 17.66 -9.13
N PRO A 22 -0.85 17.21 -8.05
CA PRO A 22 -1.45 15.87 -7.95
C PRO A 22 -2.60 15.62 -8.93
N HIS A 23 -3.25 16.68 -9.43
CA HIS A 23 -4.44 16.57 -10.28
C HIS A 23 -4.16 16.85 -11.76
N THR A 24 -2.89 17.01 -12.16
CA THR A 24 -2.58 17.12 -13.58
C THR A 24 -2.72 15.76 -14.24
N ARG A 25 -3.14 15.75 -15.51
CA ARG A 25 -3.20 14.52 -16.30
C ARG A 25 -1.84 13.83 -16.36
N ALA A 26 -0.75 14.59 -16.45
CA ALA A 26 0.60 14.07 -16.48
C ALA A 26 0.95 13.31 -15.18
N SER A 27 0.66 13.88 -14.01
CA SER A 27 0.85 13.23 -12.71
C SER A 27 0.02 11.95 -12.59
N GLY A 28 -1.24 11.99 -13.02
CA GLY A 28 -2.13 10.82 -13.02
C GLY A 28 -1.63 9.69 -13.93
N ASP A 29 -1.26 10.01 -15.18
CA ASP A 29 -0.75 9.03 -16.15
C ASP A 29 0.59 8.42 -15.70
N ALA A 30 1.48 9.22 -15.10
CA ALA A 30 2.75 8.75 -14.55
C ALA A 30 2.54 7.84 -13.31
N MET A 31 1.71 8.28 -12.36
CA MET A 31 1.37 7.47 -11.18
C MET A 31 0.71 6.14 -11.57
N GLY A 32 -0.22 6.17 -12.53
CA GLY A 32 -0.87 4.98 -13.05
C GLY A 32 0.13 3.97 -13.60
N ARG A 33 1.08 4.41 -14.44
CA ARG A 33 2.13 3.53 -14.99
C ARG A 33 3.00 2.92 -13.89
N MET A 34 3.51 3.73 -12.97
CA MET A 34 4.38 3.24 -11.88
C MET A 34 3.66 2.21 -10.99
N LEU A 35 2.38 2.45 -10.68
CA LEU A 35 1.59 1.51 -9.89
C LEU A 35 1.35 0.21 -10.66
N THR A 36 1.00 0.28 -11.94
CA THR A 36 0.86 -0.93 -12.77
C THR A 36 2.16 -1.73 -12.83
N GLU A 37 3.29 -1.08 -13.09
CA GLU A 37 4.60 -1.74 -13.14
C GLU A 37 4.94 -2.40 -11.79
N ALA A 38 4.72 -1.70 -10.67
CA ALA A 38 4.97 -2.24 -9.33
C ALA A 38 4.02 -3.39 -8.95
N PHE A 39 2.77 -3.39 -9.44
CA PHE A 39 1.82 -4.46 -9.14
C PHE A 39 2.02 -5.68 -10.02
N ASP A 40 2.49 -5.51 -11.25
CA ASP A 40 2.71 -6.61 -12.19
C ASP A 40 4.08 -7.30 -12.01
N ASP A 41 5.02 -6.68 -11.29
CA ASP A 41 6.32 -7.28 -10.96
C ASP A 41 6.24 -8.22 -9.74
N PRO A 42 6.45 -9.55 -9.92
CA PRO A 42 6.46 -10.48 -8.80
C PRO A 42 7.66 -10.32 -7.85
N GLN A 43 8.72 -9.64 -8.28
CA GLN A 43 9.90 -9.34 -7.46
C GLN A 43 9.74 -8.05 -6.65
N ALA A 44 8.74 -7.22 -6.94
CA ALA A 44 8.42 -6.00 -6.21
C ALA A 44 7.74 -6.26 -4.85
N ARG A 45 8.20 -7.28 -4.13
CA ARG A 45 7.72 -7.60 -2.79
C ARG A 45 8.15 -6.49 -1.82
N PRO A 46 7.20 -5.82 -1.14
CA PRO A 46 7.54 -4.81 -0.15
C PRO A 46 8.14 -5.46 1.10
N ASP A 47 8.88 -4.67 1.88
CA ASP A 47 9.22 -5.02 3.26
C ASP A 47 7.94 -5.03 4.11
N CYS A 48 7.35 -6.21 4.30
CA CYS A 48 6.08 -6.38 5.00
C CYS A 48 6.12 -5.83 6.44
N VAL A 49 7.25 -5.95 7.15
CA VAL A 49 7.39 -5.45 8.52
C VAL A 49 7.35 -3.92 8.52
N ARG A 50 8.02 -3.29 7.55
CA ARG A 50 7.96 -1.84 7.38
C ARG A 50 6.56 -1.38 7.00
N VAL A 51 5.85 -2.09 6.12
CA VAL A 51 4.47 -1.76 5.73
C VAL A 51 3.53 -1.90 6.92
N GLU A 52 3.61 -2.97 7.71
CA GLU A 52 2.81 -3.16 8.93
C GLU A 52 3.00 -2.00 9.93
N ARG A 53 4.24 -1.54 10.12
CA ARG A 53 4.52 -0.36 10.95
C ARG A 53 3.91 0.92 10.37
N GLY A 54 3.92 1.07 9.04
CA GLY A 54 3.27 2.17 8.35
C GLY A 54 1.74 2.16 8.54
N ILE A 55 1.12 0.99 8.44
CA ILE A 55 -0.32 0.80 8.72
C ILE A 55 -0.63 1.25 10.15
N ALA A 56 0.13 0.78 11.14
CA ALA A 56 -0.09 1.17 12.54
C ALA A 56 0.07 2.68 12.78
N ALA A 57 1.01 3.33 12.07
CA ALA A 57 1.18 4.79 12.15
C ALA A 57 -0.02 5.53 11.53
N LEU A 58 -0.55 5.07 10.40
CA LEU A 58 -1.73 5.64 9.76
C LEU A 58 -3.00 5.47 10.60
N GLU A 59 -3.18 4.30 11.23
CA GLU A 59 -4.26 4.04 12.18
C GLU A 59 -4.17 4.99 13.39
N GLN A 60 -2.97 5.26 13.91
CA GLN A 60 -2.76 6.26 14.97
C GLN A 60 -3.03 7.68 14.49
N CYS A 61 -2.61 8.04 13.27
CA CYS A 61 -2.94 9.34 12.68
C CYS A 61 -4.45 9.55 12.63
N ALA A 62 -5.21 8.54 12.19
CA ALA A 62 -6.67 8.61 12.13
C ALA A 62 -7.32 8.85 13.51
N GLN A 63 -6.67 8.47 14.62
CA GLN A 63 -7.19 8.68 15.97
C GLN A 63 -6.93 10.09 16.52
N VAL A 64 -5.92 10.80 16.00
CA VAL A 64 -5.51 12.12 16.51
C VAL A 64 -5.98 13.28 15.66
N VAL A 65 -6.26 13.05 14.37
CA VAL A 65 -6.78 14.08 13.48
C VAL A 65 -8.27 14.35 13.76
N PRO A 66 -8.77 15.57 13.48
CA PRO A 66 -10.21 15.83 13.48
C PRO A 66 -10.98 14.84 12.61
N ASN A 67 -12.21 14.50 13.00
CA ASN A 67 -13.04 13.47 12.35
C ASN A 67 -13.13 13.60 10.82
N GLN A 68 -13.20 14.83 10.31
CA GLN A 68 -13.27 15.12 8.87
C GLN A 68 -12.01 14.71 8.08
N TYR A 69 -10.89 14.43 8.76
CA TYR A 69 -9.61 14.06 8.14
C TYR A 69 -9.24 12.59 8.40
N CYS A 70 -10.07 11.82 9.11
CA CYS A 70 -9.78 10.42 9.43
C CYS A 70 -9.79 9.51 8.19
N ALA A 71 -10.60 9.83 7.18
CA ALA A 71 -10.81 8.97 6.03
C ALA A 71 -9.52 8.76 5.20
N GLN A 72 -8.74 9.81 4.95
CA GLN A 72 -7.56 9.73 4.09
C GLN A 72 -6.45 8.82 4.68
N PRO A 73 -6.05 8.93 5.97
CA PRO A 73 -5.13 7.97 6.58
C PRO A 73 -5.65 6.53 6.56
N LEU A 74 -6.95 6.33 6.78
CA LEU A 74 -7.56 4.99 6.73
C LEU A 74 -7.59 4.42 5.31
N ALA A 75 -7.81 5.25 4.27
CA ALA A 75 -7.71 4.84 2.87
C ALA A 75 -6.30 4.33 2.53
N MET A 76 -5.28 5.06 2.98
CA MET A 76 -3.88 4.68 2.81
C MET A 76 -3.55 3.38 3.55
N ALA A 77 -4.07 3.21 4.77
CA ALA A 77 -3.88 1.99 5.55
C ALA A 77 -4.58 0.79 4.89
N ALA A 78 -5.77 0.98 4.31
CA ALA A 78 -6.49 -0.06 3.59
C ALA A 78 -5.72 -0.49 2.33
N TYR A 79 -5.18 0.47 1.59
CA TYR A 79 -4.30 0.23 0.44
C TYR A 79 -3.04 -0.56 0.85
N ALA A 80 -2.38 -0.15 1.93
CA ALA A 80 -1.20 -0.85 2.43
C ALA A 80 -1.53 -2.28 2.88
N CYS A 81 -2.68 -2.50 3.52
CA CYS A 81 -3.19 -3.84 3.84
C CYS A 81 -3.39 -4.68 2.59
N TRP A 82 -4.04 -4.12 1.55
CA TRP A 82 -4.23 -4.81 0.27
C TRP A 82 -2.89 -5.17 -0.38
N TRP A 83 -1.92 -4.25 -0.35
CA TRP A 83 -0.60 -4.47 -0.95
C TRP A 83 0.13 -5.66 -0.33
N ILE A 84 -0.09 -5.96 0.96
CA ILE A 84 0.52 -7.09 1.68
C ILE A 84 -0.38 -8.31 1.85
N GLY A 85 -1.59 -8.30 1.27
CA GLY A 85 -2.53 -9.41 1.38
C GLY A 85 -3.16 -9.55 2.78
N ASP A 86 -3.22 -8.47 3.55
CA ASP A 86 -3.86 -8.44 4.86
C ASP A 86 -5.39 -8.35 4.69
N ALA A 87 -6.11 -9.27 5.34
CA ALA A 87 -7.58 -9.37 5.30
C ALA A 87 -8.30 -8.12 5.85
N ARG A 88 -7.60 -7.25 6.60
CA ARG A 88 -8.12 -5.96 7.08
C ARG A 88 -8.41 -4.96 5.95
N ALA A 89 -7.88 -5.17 4.74
CA ALA A 89 -8.03 -4.24 3.62
C ALA A 89 -9.50 -3.92 3.29
N MET A 90 -10.34 -4.94 3.09
CA MET A 90 -11.76 -4.77 2.75
C MET A 90 -12.55 -4.02 3.83
N PRO A 91 -12.60 -4.46 5.10
CA PRO A 91 -13.39 -3.77 6.12
C PRO A 91 -12.92 -2.34 6.35
N MET A 92 -11.61 -2.09 6.28
CA MET A 92 -11.05 -0.74 6.43
C MET A 92 -11.43 0.17 5.26
N ALA A 93 -11.39 -0.33 4.02
CA ALA A 93 -11.81 0.42 2.85
C ALA A 93 -13.32 0.74 2.88
N MET A 94 -14.17 -0.23 3.26
CA MET A 94 -15.61 -0.01 3.41
C MET A 94 -15.92 1.02 4.49
N GLN A 95 -15.24 0.96 5.64
CA GLN A 95 -15.37 1.97 6.69
C GLN A 95 -15.00 3.36 6.17
N THR A 96 -13.92 3.44 5.39
CA THR A 96 -13.43 4.70 4.84
C THR A 96 -14.45 5.33 3.89
N VAL A 97 -15.00 4.55 2.94
CA VAL A 97 -16.04 5.05 2.02
C VAL A 97 -17.31 5.48 2.76
N ALA A 98 -17.65 4.81 3.88
CA ALA A 98 -18.79 5.23 4.70
C ALA A 98 -18.54 6.54 5.47
N MET A 99 -17.27 6.92 5.67
CA MET A 99 -16.87 8.18 6.30
C MET A 99 -16.78 9.33 5.29
N ASP A 100 -16.23 9.06 4.12
CA ASP A 100 -15.95 10.02 3.05
C ASP A 100 -15.93 9.27 1.70
N ASP A 101 -16.95 9.49 0.86
CA ASP A 101 -17.04 8.87 -0.45
C ASP A 101 -16.12 9.52 -1.50
N ASP A 102 -15.55 10.70 -1.20
CA ASP A 102 -14.49 11.34 -2.00
C ASP A 102 -13.10 10.73 -1.72
N ALA A 103 -12.97 9.82 -0.75
CA ALA A 103 -11.75 9.04 -0.50
C ALA A 103 -11.55 7.94 -1.57
N THR A 104 -11.31 8.36 -2.81
CA THR A 104 -11.29 7.52 -4.03
C THR A 104 -10.37 6.30 -3.93
N LEU A 105 -9.25 6.39 -3.19
CA LEU A 105 -8.34 5.25 -2.95
C LEU A 105 -9.05 4.06 -2.27
N ALA A 106 -9.95 4.31 -1.33
CA ALA A 106 -10.70 3.23 -0.69
C ALA A 106 -11.64 2.52 -1.68
N GLY A 107 -12.28 3.29 -2.58
CA GLY A 107 -13.07 2.74 -3.68
C GLY A 107 -12.24 1.88 -4.64
N ILE A 108 -11.00 2.30 -4.95
CA ILE A 108 -10.06 1.53 -5.77
C ILE A 108 -9.72 0.19 -5.10
N VAL A 109 -9.42 0.19 -3.79
CA VAL A 109 -9.12 -1.04 -3.03
C VAL A 109 -10.32 -2.01 -3.03
N ILE A 110 -11.53 -1.51 -2.80
CA ILE A 110 -12.75 -2.33 -2.87
C ILE A 110 -12.91 -2.93 -4.26
N ALA A 111 -12.77 -2.13 -5.32
CA ALA A 111 -12.90 -2.60 -6.69
C ALA A 111 -11.85 -3.66 -7.07
N ALA A 112 -10.61 -3.51 -6.59
CA ALA A 112 -9.55 -4.50 -6.80
C ALA A 112 -9.91 -5.83 -6.11
N LEU A 113 -10.27 -5.79 -4.83
CA LEU A 113 -10.63 -6.98 -4.06
C LEU A 113 -11.88 -7.69 -4.60
N LEU A 114 -12.92 -6.96 -5.02
CA LEU A 114 -14.12 -7.55 -5.63
C LEU A 114 -13.84 -8.24 -6.97
N ARG A 115 -12.78 -7.83 -7.67
CA ARG A 115 -12.33 -8.41 -8.95
C ARG A 115 -11.21 -9.44 -8.77
N ASP A 116 -10.88 -9.78 -7.53
CA ASP A 116 -9.76 -10.67 -7.17
C ASP A 116 -8.40 -10.22 -7.76
N ILE A 117 -8.19 -8.91 -7.83
CA ILE A 117 -6.94 -8.31 -8.29
C ILE A 117 -6.02 -8.12 -7.08
N HIS A 118 -4.83 -8.73 -7.17
CA HIS A 118 -3.79 -8.67 -6.14
C HIS A 118 -2.43 -8.34 -6.78
N PRO A 119 -1.50 -7.71 -6.04
CA PRO A 119 -0.12 -7.59 -6.48
C PRO A 119 0.49 -8.94 -6.86
N ALA A 120 1.21 -9.01 -7.98
CA ALA A 120 1.76 -10.24 -8.53
C ALA A 120 2.66 -11.01 -7.56
N TRP A 121 3.33 -10.31 -6.64
CA TRP A 121 4.18 -10.93 -5.63
C TRP A 121 3.40 -11.80 -4.63
N LEU A 122 2.11 -11.53 -4.40
CA LEU A 122 1.23 -12.38 -3.58
C LEU A 122 0.78 -13.64 -4.31
N CYS A 123 0.74 -13.61 -5.64
CA CYS A 123 0.36 -14.75 -6.48
C CYS A 123 1.50 -15.78 -6.62
N MET A 124 2.72 -15.45 -6.20
CA MET A 124 3.87 -16.36 -6.23
C MET A 124 3.80 -17.39 -5.09
N PRO A 125 4.08 -18.67 -5.35
CA PRO A 125 4.19 -19.67 -4.29
C PRO A 125 5.30 -19.27 -3.31
N LYS A 126 4.94 -19.13 -2.03
CA LYS A 126 5.88 -18.83 -0.95
C LYS A 126 7.03 -19.83 -0.97
N ALA A 127 8.27 -19.38 -1.15
CA ALA A 127 9.44 -20.23 -1.05
C ALA A 127 9.38 -21.03 0.28
N PRO A 128 9.67 -22.35 0.27
CA PRO A 128 9.66 -23.15 1.48
C PRO A 128 10.56 -22.48 2.52
N LYS A 129 10.05 -22.28 3.74
CA LYS A 129 10.94 -21.99 4.88
C LYS A 129 11.93 -23.14 4.93
N GLU A 130 13.21 -22.87 4.75
CA GLU A 130 14.27 -23.83 5.05
C GLU A 130 14.03 -24.32 6.48
N ALA A 131 13.67 -25.60 6.60
CA ALA A 131 13.61 -26.26 7.87
C ALA A 131 15.04 -26.20 8.41
N CYS A 132 15.25 -25.40 9.45
CA CYS A 132 16.45 -25.47 10.26
C CYS A 132 16.51 -26.90 10.80
N THR A 133 17.27 -27.75 10.09
CA THR A 133 17.54 -29.13 10.48
C THR A 133 18.20 -29.09 11.85
N ALA A 134 17.48 -29.61 12.83
CA ALA A 134 18.08 -30.11 14.05
C ALA A 134 19.00 -31.27 13.65
N GLY A 135 20.31 -31.03 13.63
CA GLY A 135 21.33 -32.07 13.79
C GLY A 135 21.78 -32.01 15.25
N GLU A 136 21.22 -32.88 16.09
CA GLU A 136 21.81 -34.18 16.45
C GLU A 136 23.08 -34.01 17.29
N ALA A 137 22.86 -34.14 18.61
CA ALA A 137 23.90 -34.44 19.57
C ALA A 137 24.49 -35.82 19.27
N MET A 138 25.82 -35.90 19.22
CA MET A 138 26.57 -37.10 19.53
C MET A 138 27.87 -36.71 20.24
#